data_AF-A0A418YXR4-F1
#
_entry.id   AF-A0A418YXR4-F1
#
_cell.length_a   1.000
_cell.length_b   1.000
_cell.length_c   1.000
_cell.angle_alpha   90.00
_cell.angle_beta   90.00
_cell.angle_gamma   90.00
#
_symmetry.space_group_name_H-M   'P 1'
#
loop_
_entity.id
_entity.type
_entity.pdbx_description
1 polymer ?
#
loop_
_entity_poly.entity_id
_entity_poly.type
_entity_poly.pdbx_seq_one_letter_code
_entity_poly.pdbx_strand_id
1 'polypeptide(L)'
;MLTDAALKNLKSKEKAYKVSDRDGMYVRVTTGGAISFRLDYRLNGRRETVTLGRYGPSGISDERATGPIWALPGSAFHDFSH
;
A
#
# COMPACT_ATOMS: atom_id res chain seq x y z
N MET A 1 0.89 0.97 15.97
CA MET A 1 1.56 -0.28 15.58
C MET A 1 0.54 -1.22 14.97
N LEU A 2 0.59 -1.39 13.65
CA LEU A 2 -0.17 -2.36 12.89
C LEU A 2 0.47 -3.73 13.18
N THR A 3 -0.14 -4.45 14.12
CA THR A 3 0.23 -5.82 14.46
C THR A 3 -0.69 -6.80 13.75
N ASP A 4 -0.26 -8.06 13.61
CA ASP A 4 -1.10 -9.13 13.06
C ASP A 4 -2.44 -9.25 13.79
N ALA A 5 -2.44 -9.12 15.12
CA ALA A 5 -3.67 -9.10 15.92
C ALA A 5 -4.58 -7.90 15.59
N ALA A 6 -4.01 -6.70 15.39
CA ALA A 6 -4.80 -5.54 14.99
C ALA A 6 -5.41 -5.73 13.60
N LEU A 7 -4.63 -6.25 12.64
CA LEU A 7 -5.07 -6.56 11.27
C LEU A 7 -6.22 -7.56 11.24
N LYS A 8 -6.12 -8.65 12.01
CA LYS A 8 -7.19 -9.66 12.14
C LYS A 8 -8.47 -9.10 12.75
N ASN A 9 -8.35 -8.06 13.58
CA ASN A 9 -9.50 -7.37 14.17
C ASN A 9 -10.11 -6.30 13.25
N LEU A 10 -9.48 -5.97 12.11
CA LEU A 10 -10.04 -5.01 11.16
C LEU A 10 -11.25 -5.61 10.43
N LYS A 11 -12.42 -5.05 10.70
CA LYS A 11 -13.66 -5.40 10.00
C LYS A 11 -13.93 -4.43 8.86
N SER A 12 -14.57 -4.92 7.79
CA SER A 12 -15.17 -4.05 6.79
C SER A 12 -16.20 -3.14 7.45
N LYS A 13 -16.27 -1.91 6.94
CA LYS A 13 -17.28 -0.92 7.31
C LYS A 13 -18.04 -0.52 6.04
N GLU A 14 -19.13 0.22 6.21
CA GLU A 14 -19.90 0.79 5.08
C GLU A 14 -19.06 1.67 4.15
N LYS A 15 -17.95 2.23 4.66
CA LYS A 15 -16.99 3.02 3.88
C LYS A 15 -15.58 2.50 4.07
N ALA A 16 -14.81 2.55 2.98
CA ALA A 16 -13.39 2.23 3.03
C ALA A 16 -12.66 3.20 3.95
N TYR A 17 -11.77 2.68 4.81
CA TYR A 17 -11.04 3.48 5.78
C TYR A 17 -9.56 3.13 5.78
N LYS A 18 -8.75 4.06 6.28
CA LYS A 18 -7.31 3.90 6.44
C LYS A 18 -6.95 3.77 7.90
N VAL A 19 -6.04 2.85 8.20
CA VAL A 19 -5.42 2.67 9.51
C VAL A 19 -3.96 3.01 9.36
N SER A 20 -3.56 4.17 9.88
CA SER A 20 -2.16 4.60 9.86
C SER A 20 -1.33 3.80 10.86
N ASP A 21 -0.11 3.44 10.46
CA ASP A 21 0.91 2.94 11.37
C ASP A 21 1.97 4.01 11.66
N ARG A 22 3.20 3.79 11.17
CA ARG A 22 4.41 4.59 11.37
C ARG A 22 5.12 4.78 10.03
N ASP A 23 5.94 5.82 9.92
CA ASP A 23 6.77 6.11 8.75
C ASP A 23 6.00 6.28 7.43
N GLY A 24 4.74 6.72 7.50
CA GLY A 24 3.88 6.86 6.32
C GLY A 24 3.24 5.55 5.87
N MET A 25 3.46 4.44 6.58
CA MET A 25 2.77 3.19 6.34
C MET A 25 1.32 3.27 6.82
N TYR A 26 0.39 2.74 6.03
CA TYR A 26 -0.99 2.59 6.41
C TYR A 26 -1.64 1.41 5.69
N VAL A 27 -2.73 0.94 6.26
CA VAL A 27 -3.55 -0.12 5.69
C VAL A 27 -4.87 0.46 5.23
N ARG A 28 -5.29 0.13 4.01
CA ARG A 28 -6.61 0.48 3.50
C ARG A 28 -7.51 -0.74 3.57
N VAL A 29 -8.59 -0.62 4.35
CA VAL A 29 -9.65 -1.63 4.44
C VAL A 29 -10.78 -1.21 3.53
N THR A 30 -11.12 -2.04 2.55
CA THR A 30 -12.27 -1.80 1.66
C THR A 30 -13.57 -2.26 2.32
N THR A 31 -14.70 -1.78 1.79
CA THR A 31 -16.03 -2.23 2.20
C THR A 31 -16.25 -3.74 1.98
N GLY A 32 -15.55 -4.32 1.01
CA GLY A 32 -15.54 -5.77 0.74
C GLY A 32 -14.63 -6.59 1.67
N GLY A 33 -14.02 -5.97 2.70
CA GLY A 33 -13.15 -6.67 3.66
C GLY A 33 -11.72 -6.90 3.17
N ALA A 34 -11.36 -6.34 2.02
CA ALA A 34 -10.01 -6.43 1.53
C ALA A 34 -9.10 -5.44 2.26
N ILE A 35 -7.94 -5.92 2.67
CA ILE A 35 -6.96 -5.17 3.43
C ILE A 35 -5.72 -5.01 2.56
N SER A 36 -5.32 -3.78 2.23
CA SER A 36 -4.12 -3.51 1.41
C SER A 36 -3.12 -2.67 2.17
N PHE A 37 -1.87 -3.12 2.20
CA PHE A 37 -0.76 -2.36 2.78
C PHE A 37 -0.26 -1.33 1.79
N ARG A 38 -0.11 -0.10 2.28
CA ARG A 38 0.39 1.03 1.51
C ARG A 38 1.43 1.78 2.31
N LEU A 39 2.40 2.35 1.61
CA LEU A 39 3.43 3.18 2.18
C LEU A 39 3.49 4.48 1.40
N ASP A 40 3.24 5.59 2.11
CA ASP A 40 3.54 6.92 1.60
C ASP A 40 5.00 7.24 1.87
N TYR A 41 5.79 7.35 0.81
CA TYR A 41 7.22 7.65 0.89
C TYR A 41 7.53 8.92 0.11
N ARG A 42 8.73 9.47 0.36
CA ARG A 42 9.29 10.55 -0.45
C ARG A 42 10.55 10.04 -1.12
N LEU A 43 10.59 10.14 -2.45
CA LEU A 43 11.80 9.93 -3.23
C LEU A 43 12.05 11.16 -4.08
N ASN A 44 13.27 11.70 -4.04
CA ASN A 44 13.67 12.86 -4.83
C ASN A 44 12.73 14.08 -4.66
N GLY A 45 12.27 14.33 -3.42
CA GLY A 45 11.34 15.42 -3.11
C GLY A 45 9.89 15.17 -3.54
N ARG A 46 9.61 14.10 -4.29
CA ARG A 46 8.25 13.73 -4.72
C ARG A 46 7.62 12.78 -3.69
N ARG A 47 6.40 13.11 -3.27
CA ARG A 47 5.59 12.22 -2.42
C ARG A 47 4.90 11.20 -3.30
N GLU A 48 5.04 9.94 -2.94
CA GLU A 48 4.46 8.81 -3.66
C GLU A 48 3.85 7.81 -2.70
N THR A 49 2.96 6.97 -3.24
CA THR A 49 2.37 5.85 -2.51
C THR A 49 2.71 4.56 -3.24
N VAL A 50 3.33 3.61 -2.54
CA VAL A 50 3.47 2.24 -3.03
C VAL A 50 2.44 1.34 -2.33
N THR A 51 1.79 0.47 -3.09
CA THR A 51 1.01 -0.62 -2.52
C THR A 51 1.94 -1.83 -2.36
N LEU A 52 2.12 -2.33 -1.14
CA LEU A 52 3.05 -3.44 -0.85
C LEU A 52 2.42 -4.81 -1.12
N GLY A 53 1.10 -4.90 -1.01
CA GLY A 53 0.35 -6.14 -1.21
C GLY A 53 -0.95 -6.14 -0.42
N ARG A 54 -1.75 -7.18 -0.62
CA ARG A 54 -3.00 -7.40 0.09
C ARG A 54 -2.79 -8.40 1.22
N TYR A 55 -3.42 -8.14 2.36
CA TYR A 55 -3.51 -9.08 3.47
C TYR A 55 -4.74 -9.96 3.27
N GLY A 56 -4.52 -11.27 3.16
CA GLY A 56 -5.55 -12.29 3.08
C GLY A 56 -5.47 -13.28 4.25
N PRO A 57 -6.37 -14.28 4.28
CA PRO A 57 -6.38 -15.32 5.32
C PRO A 57 -5.07 -16.11 5.41
N SER A 58 -4.33 -16.20 4.31
CA SER A 58 -3.03 -16.86 4.19
C SER A 58 -1.82 -15.95 4.45
N GLY A 59 -2.03 -14.69 4.85
CA GLY A 59 -0.98 -13.69 5.04
C GLY A 59 -0.93 -12.65 3.93
N ILE A 60 0.22 -11.99 3.76
CA ILE A 60 0.40 -11.06 2.64
C ILE A 60 0.48 -11.84 1.33
N SER A 61 -0.47 -11.61 0.43
CA SER A 61 -0.34 -12.07 -0.94
C SER A 61 0.61 -11.12 -1.67
N ASP A 62 1.65 -11.69 -2.28
CA ASP A 62 2.66 -11.00 -3.10
C ASP A 62 2.00 -10.49 -4.39
N GLU A 63 1.14 -9.49 -4.24
CA GLU A 63 0.62 -8.71 -5.35
C GLU A 63 1.67 -7.65 -5.64
N ARG A 64 2.40 -7.86 -6.75
CA ARG A 64 3.38 -6.95 -7.36
C ARG A 64 3.19 -5.52 -6.87
N ALA A 65 4.18 -5.03 -6.10
CA ALA A 65 4.11 -3.72 -5.51
C ALA A 65 3.81 -2.66 -6.57
N THR A 66 2.56 -2.20 -6.63
CA THR A 66 2.13 -1.25 -7.66
C THR A 66 2.40 0.13 -7.09
N GLY A 67 3.57 0.66 -7.44
CA GLY A 67 3.98 2.04 -7.17
C GLY A 67 3.58 2.99 -8.31
N PRO A 68 3.99 4.25 -8.24
CA PRO A 68 3.90 5.15 -9.39
C PRO A 68 4.58 4.52 -10.61
N ILE A 69 4.11 4.90 -11.80
CA ILE A 69 4.59 4.34 -13.07
C ILE A 69 6.11 4.37 -13.22
N TRP A 70 6.82 5.31 -12.59
CA TRP A 70 8.28 5.41 -12.66
C TRP A 70 9.02 4.43 -11.72
N ALA A 71 8.34 3.84 -10.73
CA ALA A 71 8.90 2.91 -9.75
C ALA A 71 8.62 1.43 -10.08
N LEU A 72 7.90 1.14 -11.18
CA LEU A 72 7.60 -0.24 -11.56
C LEU A 72 8.81 -0.88 -12.26
N PRO A 73 9.17 -2.14 -11.93
CA PRO A 73 10.23 -2.86 -12.63
C PRO A 73 9.83 -3.09 -14.09
N GLY A 74 10.59 -2.52 -15.02
CA GLY A 74 10.32 -2.56 -16.46
C GLY A 74 9.76 -1.25 -17.05
N SER A 75 9.62 -0.19 -16.24
CA SER A 75 9.26 1.13 -16.75
C SER A 75 10.42 1.76 -17.50
N ALA A 76 10.42 1.57 -18.82
CA ALA A 76 11.26 2.32 -19.74
C ALA A 76 10.83 3.79 -19.77
N PHE A 77 11.31 4.59 -18.82
CA PHE A 77 11.44 6.03 -19.01
C PHE A 77 12.81 6.28 -19.67
N HIS A 78 12.88 6.02 -20.97
CA HIS A 78 13.71 6.84 -21.84
C HIS A 78 12.98 8.18 -21.99
N ASP A 79 13.75 9.26 -22.00
CA ASP A 79 13.30 10.61 -22.29
C ASP A 79 12.59 11.35 -21.13
N PHE A 80 13.37 12.18 -20.44
CA PHE A 80 13.15 13.63 -20.30
C PHE A 80 14.12 14.13 -19.21
N SER A 81 15.38 14.34 -19.60
CA SER A 81 16.24 15.36 -19.00
C SER A 81 16.74 16.20 -20.16
N HIS A 82 16.58 17.52 -20.00
CA HIS A 82 17.08 18.54 -20.91
C HIS A 82 18.59 18.43 -21.14
#